data_AF-A0A7W0UUC0-F1
#
_entry.id   AF-A0A7W0UUC0-F1
#
_cell.length_a   1.000
_cell.length_b   1.000
_cell.length_c   1.000
_cell.angle_alpha   90.00
_cell.angle_beta   90.00
_cell.angle_gamma   90.00
#
_symmetry.space_group_name_H-M   'P 1'
#
loop_
_entity.id
_entity.type
_entity.pdbx_description
1 polymer ?
#
loop_
_entity_poly.entity_id
_entity_poly.type
_entity_poly.pdbx_seq_one_letter_code
_entity_poly.pdbx_strand_id
1 'polypeptide(L)'
;NVVDARDVAVGHLLADEAGTVGEQYILGGRNFTFDRLFADLGRLSGVDPPLKVPRPLAAVTAGLVRIGSGLNTLTPAEVLAASQFWTYRSTKAKRELGFSARPHEETLEATVAWYLDREHDRIVPGRRSQALQYRVAGAAISAAEHATSAAGSVLRGLGLGRR
;
A
#
# COMPACT_ATOMS: atom_id res chain seq x y z
N ASN A 1 8.36 -1.63 -4.98
CA ASN A 1 9.22 -0.73 -5.79
C ASN A 1 8.45 0.57 -5.96
N VAL A 2 9.12 1.73 -5.88
CA VAL A 2 8.49 3.04 -6.10
C VAL A 2 9.31 3.78 -7.15
N VAL A 3 8.62 4.40 -8.11
CA VAL A 3 9.20 5.18 -9.21
C VAL A 3 8.27 6.36 -9.52
N ASP A 4 8.85 7.50 -9.87
CA ASP A 4 8.08 8.66 -10.31
C ASP A 4 7.44 8.43 -11.68
N ALA A 5 6.17 8.81 -11.85
CA ALA A 5 5.50 8.70 -13.14
C ALA A 5 6.21 9.51 -14.25
N ARG A 6 6.83 10.64 -13.89
CA ARG A 6 7.62 11.45 -14.83
C ARG A 6 8.86 10.71 -15.31
N ASP A 7 9.49 9.93 -14.45
CA ASP A 7 10.67 9.14 -14.83
C ASP A 7 10.26 7.96 -15.69
N VAL A 8 9.12 7.32 -15.40
CA VAL A 8 8.57 6.26 -16.26
C VAL A 8 8.29 6.81 -17.66
N ALA A 9 7.73 8.02 -17.78
CA ALA A 9 7.53 8.67 -19.08
C ALA A 9 8.84 8.89 -19.83
N VAL A 10 9.88 9.41 -19.15
CA VAL A 10 11.23 9.51 -19.74
C VAL A 10 11.78 8.14 -20.13
N GLY A 11 11.60 7.12 -19.29
CA GLY A 11 12.03 5.76 -19.59
C GLY A 11 11.34 5.15 -20.81
N HIS A 12 10.10 5.53 -21.10
CA HIS A 12 9.43 5.14 -22.34
C HIS A 12 10.07 5.79 -23.57
N LEU A 13 10.44 7.08 -23.49
CA LEU A 13 11.17 7.75 -24.58
C LEU A 13 12.55 7.11 -24.81
N LEU A 14 13.27 6.80 -23.73
CA LEU A 14 14.55 6.09 -23.84
C LEU A 14 14.41 4.69 -24.46
N ALA A 15 13.30 3.99 -24.17
CA ALA A 15 13.01 2.70 -24.79
C ALA A 15 12.67 2.83 -26.28
N ASP A 16 12.06 3.93 -26.70
CA ASP A 16 11.79 4.23 -28.11
C ASP A 16 13.10 4.54 -28.87
N GLU A 17 13.98 5.34 -28.26
CA GLU A 17 15.23 5.78 -28.89
C GLU A 17 16.33 4.69 -28.92
N ALA A 18 16.46 3.91 -27.85
CA ALA A 18 17.59 2.99 -27.64
C ALA A 18 17.18 1.56 -27.28
N GLY A 19 15.88 1.28 -27.17
CA GLY A 19 15.40 -0.06 -26.83
C GLY A 19 15.50 -1.05 -27.98
N THR A 20 15.54 -2.33 -27.62
CA THR A 20 15.56 -3.43 -28.59
C THR A 20 14.14 -3.99 -28.77
N VAL A 21 13.71 -4.17 -30.02
CA VAL A 21 12.41 -4.79 -30.33
C VAL A 21 12.34 -6.21 -29.75
N GLY A 22 11.23 -6.52 -29.08
CA GLY A 22 11.01 -7.82 -28.43
C GLY A 22 11.59 -7.91 -27.01
N GLU A 23 12.33 -6.90 -26.56
CA GLU A 23 12.89 -6.87 -25.21
C GLU A 23 11.97 -6.17 -24.20
N GLN A 24 12.00 -6.65 -22.96
CA GLN A 24 11.27 -6.06 -21.84
C GLN A 24 12.21 -5.30 -20.90
N TYR A 25 11.81 -4.09 -20.50
CA TYR A 25 12.55 -3.21 -19.61
C TYR A 25 11.71 -2.88 -18.37
N ILE A 26 12.25 -3.15 -17.18
CA ILE A 26 11.60 -2.75 -15.93
C ILE A 26 12.10 -1.37 -15.55
N LEU A 27 11.21 -0.37 -15.67
CA LEU A 27 11.45 1.02 -15.26
C LEU A 27 11.16 1.19 -13.77
N GLY A 28 11.95 0.52 -12.94
CA GLY A 28 11.82 0.57 -11.48
C GLY A 28 12.76 1.58 -10.84
N GLY A 29 12.30 2.23 -9.77
CA GLY A 29 13.11 3.04 -8.88
C GLY A 29 13.67 2.20 -7.73
N ARG A 30 13.60 2.73 -6.51
CA ARG A 30 14.11 2.06 -5.31
C ARG A 30 13.10 1.06 -4.76
N ASN A 31 13.58 -0.08 -4.25
CA ASN A 31 12.73 -1.07 -3.60
C ASN A 31 12.44 -0.66 -2.16
N PHE A 32 11.17 -0.67 -1.79
CA PHE A 32 10.65 -0.20 -0.50
C PHE A 32 9.73 -1.23 0.13
N THR A 33 9.76 -1.29 1.46
CA THR A 33 8.69 -1.89 2.24
C THR A 33 7.56 -0.88 2.41
N PHE A 34 6.32 -1.37 2.54
CA PHE A 34 5.18 -0.51 2.88
C PHE A 34 5.41 0.24 4.20
N ASP A 35 6.02 -0.41 5.19
CA ASP A 35 6.38 0.21 6.47
C ASP A 35 7.18 1.49 6.30
N ARG A 36 8.24 1.42 5.48
CA ARG A 36 9.11 2.56 5.25
C ARG A 36 8.41 3.63 4.41
N LEU A 37 7.69 3.22 3.37
CA LEU A 37 6.91 4.14 2.54
C LEU A 37 5.90 4.94 3.37
N PHE A 38 5.10 4.28 4.22
CA PHE A 38 4.12 4.94 5.07
C PHE A 38 4.76 5.78 6.18
N ALA A 39 5.90 5.36 6.73
CA ALA A 39 6.65 6.18 7.70
C ALA A 39 7.15 7.48 7.05
N ASP A 40 7.70 7.41 5.83
CA ASP A 40 8.18 8.58 5.10
C ASP A 40 7.01 9.51 4.71
N LEU A 41 5.90 8.95 4.23
CA LEU A 41 4.67 9.71 3.96
C LEU A 41 4.12 10.40 5.20
N GLY A 42 4.09 9.72 6.34
CA GLY A 42 3.60 10.31 7.59
C GLY A 42 4.48 11.45 8.08
N ARG A 43 5.81 11.31 7.97
CA ARG A 43 6.76 12.38 8.27
C ARG A 43 6.56 13.61 7.38
N LEU A 44 6.35 13.41 6.08
CA LEU A 44 6.23 14.50 5.11
C LEU A 44 4.87 15.21 5.16
N SER A 45 3.78 14.45 5.38
CA SER A 45 2.41 14.98 5.38
C SER A 45 1.93 15.45 6.75
N GLY A 46 2.59 15.03 7.84
CA GLY A 46 2.10 15.24 9.21
C GLY A 46 0.87 14.41 9.57
N VAL A 47 0.55 13.38 8.78
CA VAL A 47 -0.54 12.43 9.01
C VAL A 47 0.02 11.13 9.58
N ASP A 48 -0.63 10.58 10.62
CA ASP A 48 -0.19 9.31 11.20
C ASP A 48 -0.28 8.17 10.17
N PRO A 49 0.74 7.29 10.08
CA PRO A 49 0.70 6.15 9.18
C PRO A 49 -0.45 5.19 9.54
N PRO A 50 -1.01 4.47 8.56
CA PRO A 50 -2.11 3.55 8.79
C PRO A 50 -1.71 2.37 9.70
N LEU A 51 -2.67 1.87 10.47
CA LEU A 51 -2.50 0.65 11.26
C LEU A 51 -2.33 -0.57 10.34
N LYS A 52 -1.42 -1.47 10.72
CA LYS A 52 -1.23 -2.75 10.02
C LYS A 52 -2.41 -3.67 10.31
N VAL A 53 -3.09 -4.12 9.25
CA VAL A 53 -4.18 -5.09 9.33
C VAL A 53 -3.72 -6.41 8.71
N PRO A 54 -3.95 -7.58 9.36
CA PRO A 54 -3.65 -8.87 8.75
C PRO A 54 -4.43 -9.08 7.44
N ARG A 55 -3.79 -9.72 6.45
CA ARG A 55 -4.35 -9.93 5.10
C ARG A 55 -5.77 -10.50 5.03
N PRO A 56 -6.12 -11.59 5.75
CA PRO A 56 -7.48 -12.14 5.65
C PRO A 56 -8.53 -11.15 6.14
N LEU A 57 -8.19 -10.31 7.12
CA LEU A 57 -9.07 -9.28 7.67
C LEU A 57 -9.17 -8.06 6.76
N ALA A 58 -8.08 -7.68 6.10
CA ALA A 58 -8.07 -6.62 5.10
C ALA A 58 -8.98 -6.95 3.90
N ALA A 59 -9.01 -8.19 3.43
CA ALA A 59 -9.87 -8.61 2.32
C ALA A 59 -11.36 -8.59 2.68
N VAL A 60 -11.71 -9.00 3.91
CA VAL A 60 -13.10 -8.98 4.40
C VAL A 60 -13.60 -7.53 4.58
N THR A 61 -12.78 -6.68 5.20
CA THR A 61 -13.14 -5.27 5.42
C THR A 61 -13.23 -4.46 4.14
N ALA A 62 -12.36 -4.73 3.15
CA ALA A 62 -12.43 -4.19 1.80
C ALA A 62 -13.80 -4.41 1.12
N GLY A 63 -14.36 -5.62 1.27
CA GLY A 63 -15.68 -5.95 0.72
C GLY A 63 -16.84 -5.22 1.41
N LEU A 64 -16.75 -5.03 2.72
CA LEU A 64 -17.81 -4.42 3.54
C LEU A 64 -17.88 -2.89 3.41
N VAL A 65 -16.72 -2.22 3.36
CA VAL A 65 -16.66 -0.74 3.29
C VAL A 65 -17.17 -0.21 1.93
N ARG A 66 -17.04 -1.01 0.86
CA ARG A 66 -17.55 -0.66 -0.47
C ARG A 66 -19.07 -0.47 -0.51
N ILE A 67 -19.81 -1.12 0.39
CA ILE A 67 -21.28 -1.08 0.43
C ILE A 67 -21.79 0.17 1.18
N GLY A 68 -20.96 0.81 2.03
CA GLY A 68 -21.44 1.85 2.95
C GLY A 68 -20.95 3.28 2.72
N SER A 69 -19.81 3.50 2.05
CA SER A 69 -19.06 4.74 2.29
C SER A 69 -18.92 5.73 1.12
N GLY A 70 -19.18 5.34 -0.14
CA GLY A 70 -18.89 6.21 -1.30
C GLY A 70 -17.42 6.64 -1.45
N LEU A 71 -16.54 6.16 -0.56
CA LEU A 71 -15.10 6.33 -0.59
C LEU A 71 -14.49 5.28 -1.51
N ASN A 72 -13.39 5.64 -2.20
CA ASN A 72 -12.55 4.69 -2.94
C ASN A 72 -12.01 3.63 -1.97
N THR A 73 -12.79 2.58 -1.79
CA THR A 73 -12.49 1.47 -0.91
C THR A 73 -11.59 0.52 -1.66
N LEU A 74 -10.46 0.14 -1.05
CA LEU A 74 -9.58 -0.90 -1.57
C LEU A 74 -10.40 -2.15 -1.91
N THR A 75 -10.22 -2.65 -3.11
CA THR A 75 -10.80 -3.91 -3.59
C THR A 75 -10.01 -5.09 -3.03
N PRO A 76 -10.60 -6.30 -2.95
CA PRO A 76 -9.87 -7.50 -2.59
C PRO A 76 -8.64 -7.74 -3.49
N ALA A 77 -8.73 -7.39 -4.78
CA ALA A 77 -7.61 -7.48 -5.72
C ALA A 77 -6.45 -6.55 -5.33
N GLU A 78 -6.75 -5.30 -4.94
CA GLU A 78 -5.74 -4.35 -4.47
C GLU A 78 -5.10 -4.79 -3.14
N VAL A 79 -5.88 -5.38 -2.23
CA VAL A 79 -5.34 -5.96 -0.99
C VAL A 79 -4.38 -7.12 -1.29
N LEU A 80 -4.72 -7.98 -2.25
CA LEU A 80 -3.86 -9.08 -2.69
C LEU A 80 -2.60 -8.58 -3.40
N ALA A 81 -2.72 -7.54 -4.23
CA ALA A 81 -1.59 -6.89 -4.88
C ALA A 81 -0.65 -6.25 -3.84
N ALA A 82 -1.19 -5.46 -2.90
CA ALA A 82 -0.41 -4.86 -1.81
C ALA A 82 0.24 -5.92 -0.88
N SER A 83 -0.25 -7.15 -0.91
CA SER A 83 0.31 -8.27 -0.18
C SER A 83 1.53 -8.91 -0.88
N GLN A 84 1.87 -8.55 -2.11
CA GLN A 84 3.03 -9.11 -2.79
C GLN A 84 4.32 -8.30 -2.55
N PHE A 85 5.46 -8.98 -2.63
CA PHE A 85 6.77 -8.34 -2.56
C PHE A 85 7.19 -7.86 -3.95
N TRP A 86 6.84 -6.61 -4.27
CA TRP A 86 7.16 -5.96 -5.55
C TRP A 86 8.61 -5.43 -5.62
N THR A 87 9.58 -6.32 -5.41
CA THR A 87 11.00 -6.00 -5.51
C THR A 87 11.50 -6.36 -6.90
N TYR A 88 12.04 -5.37 -7.61
CA TYR A 88 12.50 -5.55 -8.99
C TYR A 88 13.94 -5.08 -9.18
N ARG A 89 14.56 -5.54 -10.27
CA ARG A 89 15.88 -5.08 -10.72
C ARG A 89 15.74 -4.36 -12.07
N SER A 90 16.03 -3.07 -12.07
CA SER A 90 16.05 -2.23 -13.28
C SER A 90 17.42 -2.25 -13.99
N THR A 91 18.26 -3.25 -13.72
CA THR A 91 19.66 -3.31 -14.20
C THR A 91 19.75 -3.25 -15.71
N LYS A 92 18.83 -3.92 -16.41
CA LYS A 92 18.78 -3.91 -17.88
C LYS A 92 18.43 -2.53 -18.43
N ALA A 93 17.38 -1.89 -17.91
CA ALA A 93 17.00 -0.54 -18.30
C ALA A 93 18.13 0.48 -18.06
N LYS A 94 18.85 0.36 -16.93
CA LYS A 94 20.02 1.18 -16.63
C LYS A 94 21.14 1.00 -17.65
N ARG A 95 21.46 -0.26 -17.99
CA ARG A 95 22.59 -0.59 -18.87
C ARG A 95 22.32 -0.26 -20.33
N GLU A 96 21.12 -0.59 -20.82
CA GLU A 96 20.80 -0.53 -22.25
C GLU A 96 20.11 0.78 -22.65
N LEU A 97 19.29 1.35 -21.76
CA LEU A 97 18.55 2.59 -22.05
C LEU A 97 19.17 3.82 -21.38
N GLY A 98 20.17 3.65 -20.50
CA GLY A 98 20.66 4.73 -19.63
C GLY A 98 19.63 5.20 -18.60
N PHE A 99 18.56 4.43 -18.36
CA PHE A 99 17.46 4.83 -17.48
C PHE A 99 17.92 4.98 -16.03
N SER A 100 17.64 6.13 -15.41
CA SER A 100 17.85 6.37 -13.99
C SER A 100 16.67 7.11 -13.38
N ALA A 101 16.05 6.52 -12.36
CA ALA A 101 14.99 7.18 -11.60
C ALA A 101 15.59 8.14 -10.56
N ARG A 102 14.86 9.23 -10.27
CA ARG A 102 15.20 10.16 -9.19
C ARG A 102 15.10 9.49 -7.80
N PRO A 103 15.72 10.07 -6.77
CA PRO A 103 15.49 9.64 -5.40
C PRO A 103 14.00 9.72 -5.06
N HIS A 104 13.46 8.65 -4.50
CA HIS A 104 12.04 8.55 -4.13
C HIS A 104 11.59 9.66 -3.16
N GLU A 105 12.49 10.21 -2.34
CA GLU A 105 12.21 11.32 -1.44
C GLU A 105 11.64 12.52 -2.20
N GLU A 106 12.24 12.88 -3.33
CA GLU A 106 11.78 13.96 -4.20
C GLU A 106 10.37 13.68 -4.76
N THR A 107 10.09 12.43 -5.14
CA THR A 107 8.75 12.01 -5.57
C THR A 107 7.72 12.11 -4.45
N LEU A 108 8.06 11.64 -3.25
CA LEU A 108 7.16 11.69 -2.10
C LEU A 108 6.87 13.13 -1.68
N GLU A 109 7.90 13.98 -1.60
CA GLU A 109 7.77 15.40 -1.28
C GLU A 109 6.89 16.13 -2.30
N ALA A 110 7.16 15.95 -3.60
CA ALA A 110 6.36 16.56 -4.65
C ALA A 110 4.89 16.09 -4.61
N THR A 111 4.68 14.79 -4.34
CA THR A 111 3.33 14.21 -4.24
C THR A 111 2.57 14.78 -3.05
N VAL A 112 3.19 14.78 -1.87
CA VAL A 112 2.58 15.32 -0.64
C VAL A 112 2.29 16.81 -0.80
N ALA A 113 3.23 17.59 -1.35
CA ALA A 113 3.03 19.01 -1.61
C ALA A 113 1.84 19.26 -2.56
N TRP A 114 1.74 18.49 -3.65
CA TRP A 114 0.61 18.60 -4.59
C TRP A 114 -0.75 18.33 -3.91
N TYR A 115 -0.79 17.31 -3.06
CA TYR A 115 -1.98 16.90 -2.33
C TYR A 115 -2.38 17.90 -1.24
N LEU A 116 -1.40 18.44 -0.51
CA LEU A 116 -1.65 19.49 0.49
C LEU A 116 -2.06 20.82 -0.14
N ASP A 117 -1.64 21.11 -1.37
CA ASP A 117 -2.03 22.31 -2.12
C ASP A 117 -3.47 22.22 -2.67
N ARG A 118 -3.86 21.06 -3.21
CA ARG A 118 -5.13 20.90 -3.96
C ARG A 118 -6.24 20.21 -3.21
N GLU A 119 -5.88 19.29 -2.33
CA GLU A 119 -6.82 18.39 -1.64
C GLU A 119 -6.64 18.49 -0.12
N HIS A 120 -6.15 19.63 0.38
CA HIS A 120 -5.99 19.91 1.80
C HIS A 120 -7.24 19.48 2.60
N ASP A 121 -8.43 19.89 2.14
CA ASP A 121 -9.69 19.61 2.85
C ASP A 121 -10.15 18.15 2.74
N ARG A 122 -9.53 17.31 1.90
CA ARG A 122 -9.75 15.85 1.91
C ARG A 122 -8.77 15.12 2.84
N ILE A 123 -7.63 15.73 3.12
CA ILE A 123 -6.54 15.15 3.93
C ILE A 123 -6.66 15.60 5.39
N VAL A 124 -7.00 16.87 5.62
CA VAL A 124 -6.87 17.54 6.92
C VAL A 124 -8.06 17.37 7.88
N PRO A 125 -9.34 17.20 7.47
CA PRO A 125 -10.40 16.95 8.46
C PRO A 125 -10.27 15.58 9.14
N GLY A 126 -9.44 14.68 8.59
CA GLY A 126 -9.24 13.30 9.05
C GLY A 126 -8.35 13.14 10.29
N ARG A 127 -7.78 14.23 10.84
CA ARG A 127 -6.75 14.23 11.90
C ARG A 127 -7.08 13.41 13.15
N ARG A 128 -8.35 13.03 13.36
CA ARG A 128 -8.80 12.12 14.42
C ARG A 128 -9.69 10.96 13.93
N SER A 129 -10.42 11.11 12.82
CA SER A 129 -11.49 10.17 12.44
C SER A 129 -10.99 8.92 11.71
N GLN A 130 -9.95 9.02 10.87
CA GLN A 130 -9.37 7.83 10.22
C GLN A 130 -8.72 6.90 11.26
N ALA A 131 -7.92 7.47 12.18
CA ALA A 131 -7.36 6.69 13.27
C ALA A 131 -8.47 6.08 14.12
N LEU A 132 -9.56 6.81 14.43
CA LEU A 132 -10.64 6.26 15.26
C LEU A 132 -11.39 5.12 14.56
N GLN A 133 -11.81 5.27 13.31
CA GLN A 133 -12.57 4.22 12.61
C GLN A 133 -11.74 2.95 12.42
N TYR A 134 -10.45 3.07 12.11
CA TYR A 134 -9.57 1.91 11.97
C TYR A 134 -9.10 1.36 13.33
N ARG A 135 -9.01 2.17 14.39
CA ARG A 135 -8.79 1.69 15.76
C ARG A 135 -10.00 0.96 16.31
N VAL A 136 -11.20 1.45 16.04
CA VAL A 136 -12.46 0.79 16.41
C VAL A 136 -12.61 -0.51 15.62
N ALA A 137 -12.34 -0.49 14.31
CA ALA A 137 -12.31 -1.71 13.51
C ALA A 137 -11.24 -2.68 14.02
N GLY A 138 -10.02 -2.22 14.29
CA GLY A 138 -8.93 -3.03 14.85
C GLY A 138 -9.25 -3.61 16.23
N ALA A 139 -9.90 -2.84 17.11
CA ALA A 139 -10.34 -3.30 18.42
C ALA A 139 -11.47 -4.33 18.32
N ALA A 140 -12.47 -4.10 17.46
CA ALA A 140 -13.54 -5.05 17.20
C ALA A 140 -13.01 -6.35 16.59
N ILE A 141 -12.04 -6.24 15.69
CA ILE A 141 -11.35 -7.38 15.06
C ILE A 141 -10.55 -8.16 16.11
N SER A 142 -9.77 -7.48 16.96
CA SER A 142 -9.03 -8.13 18.04
C SER A 142 -9.98 -8.85 19.00
N ALA A 143 -11.10 -8.22 19.37
CA ALA A 143 -12.12 -8.87 20.21
C ALA A 143 -12.71 -10.12 19.55
N ALA A 144 -12.94 -10.11 18.23
CA ALA A 144 -13.42 -11.28 17.49
C ALA A 144 -12.38 -12.41 17.43
N GLU A 145 -11.09 -12.09 17.30
CA GLU A 145 -10.00 -13.08 17.34
C GLU A 145 -9.90 -13.74 18.73
N HIS A 146 -10.03 -12.96 19.80
CA HIS A 146 -10.03 -13.48 21.17
C HIS A 146 -11.25 -14.36 21.45
N ALA A 147 -12.43 -13.97 20.96
CA ALA A 147 -13.64 -14.77 21.08
C ALA A 147 -13.55 -16.10 20.31
N THR A 148 -12.97 -16.09 19.09
CA THR A 148 -12.78 -17.29 18.27
C THR A 148 -11.72 -18.22 18.87
N SER A 149 -10.65 -17.66 19.44
CA SER A 149 -9.63 -18.40 20.19
C SER A 149 -10.20 -19.06 21.46
N ALA A 150 -11.01 -18.32 22.22
CA ALA A 150 -11.70 -18.83 23.41
C ALA A 150 -12.73 -19.92 23.06
N ALA A 151 -13.51 -19.76 21.99
CA ALA A 151 -14.40 -20.81 21.50
C ALA A 151 -13.63 -22.08 21.08
N GLY A 152 -12.47 -21.90 20.43
CA GLY A 152 -11.60 -23.00 20.03
C GLY A 152 -10.85 -23.69 21.19
N SER A 153 -10.66 -23.04 22.33
CA SER A 153 -10.10 -23.66 23.53
C SER A 153 -11.17 -24.41 24.34
N VAL A 154 -12.39 -23.86 24.41
CA VAL A 154 -13.56 -24.51 25.03
C VAL A 154 -13.97 -25.77 24.27
N LEU A 155 -14.00 -25.74 22.93
CA LEU A 155 -14.31 -26.91 22.12
C LEU A 155 -13.24 -28.01 22.21
N ARG A 156 -11.96 -27.64 22.40
CA ARG A 156 -10.87 -28.60 22.67
C ARG A 156 -10.93 -29.19 24.08
N GLY A 157 -11.33 -28.39 25.08
CA GLY A 157 -11.58 -28.88 26.45
C GLY A 157 -12.78 -29.81 26.56
N LEU A 158 -13.77 -29.67 25.66
CA LEU A 158 -14.96 -30.52 25.58
C LEU A 158 -14.78 -31.77 24.70
N GLY A 159 -13.58 -32.03 24.17
CA GLY A 159 -13.28 -33.23 23.38
C GLY A 159 -13.96 -33.30 22.01
N LEU A 160 -14.57 -32.21 21.53
CA LEU A 160 -15.24 -32.15 20.23
C LEU A 160 -14.28 -31.65 19.15
N GLY A 161 -13.16 -32.35 18.99
CA GLY A 161 -12.20 -32.17 17.90
C GLY A 161 -12.29 -33.31 16.90
N ARG A 162 -13.09 -33.10 15.83
CA ARG A 162 -13.19 -33.85 14.55
C ARG A 162 -12.69 -35.30 14.48
N ARG A 163 -13.61 -36.20 14.09
CA ARG A 163 -13.32 -37.17 13.01
C ARG A 163 -13.43 -36.47 11.66
#